data_AF-A0A553QHJ6-F1
#
_entry.id   AF-A0A553QHJ6-F1
#
_cell.length_a   1.000
_cell.length_b   1.000
_cell.length_c   1.000
_cell.angle_alpha   90.00
_cell.angle_beta   90.00
_cell.angle_gamma   90.00
#
_symmetry.space_group_name_H-M   'P 1'
#
loop_
_entity.id
_entity.type
_entity.pdbx_description
1 polymer ?
#
loop_
_entity_poly.entity_id
_entity_poly.type
_entity_poly.pdbx_seq_one_letter_code
_entity_poly.pdbx_strand_id
1 'polypeptide(L)'
;VINFYMNLVMARSDQDLGGRKVYSFSTFLFPKLHNGGHAAVRRWTKAVVDMKSKSVQSYDSMGQRHDDICHLILLYLTEEFRVKKGKDLDVSKWSVSSSVRPSDIPQQKNGSDCGVFICKYADYISRGHKLTFRQNHMPYFRKAMIWEILNQKLLQ
;
A
#
# COMPACT_ATOMS: atom_id res chain seq x y z
N VAL A 1 7.15 -1.28 13.27
CA VAL A 1 8.00 -1.03 12.08
C VAL A 1 7.17 -0.63 10.87
N ILE A 2 6.34 -1.51 10.29
CA ILE A 2 5.62 -1.24 9.03
C ILE A 2 4.78 0.05 9.08
N ASN A 3 3.85 0.18 10.03
CA ASN A 3 3.01 1.40 10.15
C ASN A 3 3.85 2.68 10.24
N PHE A 4 4.95 2.65 11.01
CA PHE A 4 5.83 3.79 11.16
C PHE A 4 6.56 4.13 9.84
N TYR A 5 7.07 3.12 9.15
CA TYR A 5 7.74 3.30 7.87
C TYR A 5 6.78 3.84 6.79
N MET A 6 5.53 3.35 6.75
CA MET A 6 4.51 3.87 5.85
C MET A 6 4.18 5.35 6.14
N ASN A 7 4.20 5.76 7.41
CA ASN A 7 4.09 7.17 7.76
C ASN A 7 5.25 8.02 7.23
N LEU A 8 6.48 7.50 7.23
CA LEU A 8 7.62 8.20 6.62
C LEU A 8 7.42 8.37 5.10
N VAL A 9 6.91 7.34 4.42
CA VAL A 9 6.59 7.40 2.98
C VAL A 9 5.52 8.44 2.69
N MET A 10 4.47 8.50 3.51
CA MET A 10 3.43 9.53 3.38
C MET A 10 4.00 10.94 3.63
N ALA A 11 4.73 11.13 4.72
CA ALA A 11 5.33 12.43 5.08
C ALA A 11 6.25 12.96 3.98
N ARG A 12 7.07 12.10 3.37
CA ARG A 12 7.88 12.45 2.20
C ARG A 12 7.00 12.89 1.03
N SER A 13 5.96 12.13 0.72
CA SER A 13 5.10 12.39 -0.44
C SER A 13 4.29 13.68 -0.28
N ASP A 14 4.02 14.10 0.94
CA ASP A 14 3.35 15.39 1.23
C ASP A 14 4.24 16.61 1.03
N GLN A 15 5.56 16.46 1.17
CA GLN A 15 6.54 17.53 0.98
C GLN A 15 6.93 17.74 -0.50
N ASP A 16 6.67 16.76 -1.36
CA ASP A 16 7.02 16.79 -2.77
C ASP A 16 5.98 17.59 -3.58
N LEU A 17 6.29 18.87 -3.88
CA LEU A 17 5.43 19.76 -4.64
C LEU A 17 5.26 19.26 -6.09
N GLY A 18 4.13 18.62 -6.37
CA GLY A 18 3.82 17.98 -7.66
C GLY A 18 3.92 16.46 -7.64
N GLY A 19 4.35 15.87 -6.51
CA GLY A 19 4.39 14.44 -6.27
C GLY A 19 2.99 13.80 -6.17
N ARG A 20 2.95 12.47 -6.15
CA ARG A 20 1.70 11.72 -5.95
C ARG A 20 1.26 11.83 -4.50
N LYS A 21 -0.03 12.08 -4.26
CA LYS A 21 -0.59 12.01 -2.90
C LYS A 21 -0.69 10.55 -2.49
N VAL A 22 -0.06 10.21 -1.37
CA VAL A 22 0.01 8.85 -0.86
C VAL A 22 -0.67 8.79 0.48
N TYR A 23 -1.58 7.83 0.61
CA TYR A 23 -2.26 7.52 1.87
C TYR A 23 -1.97 6.07 2.21
N SER A 24 -1.69 5.82 3.48
CA SER A 24 -1.49 4.49 4.02
C SER A 24 -2.49 4.26 5.15
N PHE A 25 -2.96 3.02 5.23
CA PHE A 25 -3.80 2.60 6.33
C PHE A 25 -2.98 1.78 7.32
N SER A 26 -3.45 1.77 8.57
CA SER A 26 -2.89 0.88 9.57
C SER A 26 -2.97 -0.58 9.12
N THR A 27 -1.95 -1.37 9.43
CA THR A 27 -1.94 -2.83 9.24
C THR A 27 -3.12 -3.54 9.92
N PHE A 28 -3.79 -2.89 10.88
CA PHE A 28 -4.99 -3.43 11.54
C PHE A 28 -6.29 -3.18 10.77
N LEU A 29 -6.28 -2.36 9.71
CA LEU A 29 -7.47 -2.07 8.93
C LEU A 29 -8.03 -3.34 8.30
N PHE A 30 -7.19 -4.08 7.56
CA PHE A 30 -7.67 -5.22 6.78
C PHE A 30 -8.28 -6.32 7.65
N PRO A 31 -7.65 -6.82 8.73
CA PRO A 31 -8.27 -7.83 9.59
C PRO A 31 -9.63 -7.39 10.16
N LYS A 32 -9.77 -6.10 10.47
CA LYS A 32 -10.99 -5.54 11.02
C LYS A 32 -12.10 -5.37 9.97
N LEU A 33 -11.72 -4.93 8.77
CA LEU A 33 -12.60 -4.83 7.61
C LEU A 33 -13.10 -6.21 7.19
N HIS A 34 -12.20 -7.19 7.11
CA HIS A 34 -12.53 -8.56 6.73
C HIS A 34 -13.56 -9.19 7.68
N ASN A 35 -13.41 -8.98 8.99
CA ASN A 35 -14.27 -9.63 9.99
C ASN A 35 -15.57 -8.88 10.28
N GLY A 36 -15.64 -7.57 10.01
CA GLY A 36 -16.77 -6.73 10.43
C GLY A 36 -17.28 -5.73 9.39
N GLY A 37 -16.80 -5.84 8.16
CA GLY A 37 -17.17 -4.95 7.06
C GLY A 37 -16.85 -3.47 7.31
N HIS A 38 -17.43 -2.60 6.49
CA HIS A 38 -17.26 -1.15 6.61
C HIS A 38 -17.69 -0.61 7.98
N ALA A 39 -18.77 -1.15 8.55
CA ALA A 39 -19.28 -0.74 9.86
C ALA A 39 -18.23 -0.84 10.98
N ALA A 40 -17.38 -1.87 10.95
CA ALA A 40 -16.33 -2.06 11.95
C ALA A 40 -15.17 -1.04 11.83
N VAL A 41 -14.96 -0.49 10.63
CA VAL A 41 -13.85 0.45 10.33
C VAL A 41 -14.30 1.90 10.13
N ARG A 42 -15.62 2.19 10.15
CA ARG A 42 -16.18 3.53 9.95
C ARG A 42 -15.56 4.65 10.80
N ARG A 43 -15.13 4.32 12.03
CA ARG A 43 -14.48 5.28 12.96
C ARG A 43 -12.96 5.35 12.80
N TRP A 44 -12.37 4.41 12.06
CA TRP A 44 -10.93 4.28 11.84
C TRP A 44 -10.46 5.05 10.60
N THR A 45 -11.36 5.41 9.69
CA THR A 45 -11.01 5.92 8.36
C THR A 45 -11.40 7.38 8.15
N LYS A 46 -10.52 8.31 8.55
CA LYS A 46 -10.56 9.72 8.08
C LYS A 46 -9.69 9.95 6.82
N ALA A 47 -9.23 8.89 6.16
CA ALA A 47 -8.30 9.00 5.03
C ALA A 47 -9.01 9.27 3.69
N VAL A 48 -8.26 9.91 2.78
CA VAL A 48 -8.58 10.23 1.39
C VAL A 48 -7.93 9.16 0.51
N VAL A 49 -8.59 8.78 -0.59
CA VAL A 49 -8.12 7.74 -1.52
C VAL A 49 -7.79 8.44 -2.83
N ASP A 50 -6.63 8.15 -3.42
CA ASP A 50 -6.29 8.68 -4.74
C ASP A 50 -7.06 7.92 -5.82
N MET A 51 -8.04 8.60 -6.40
CA MET A 51 -9.00 8.07 -7.37
C MET A 51 -8.51 8.17 -8.82
N LYS A 52 -7.27 8.66 -9.06
CA LYS A 52 -6.80 8.98 -10.42
C LYS A 52 -6.55 7.75 -11.28
N SER A 53 -5.99 6.66 -10.74
CA SER A 53 -5.70 5.45 -11.51
C SER A 53 -6.87 4.48 -11.60
N LYS A 54 -7.89 4.64 -10.74
CA LYS A 54 -9.07 3.74 -10.63
C LYS A 54 -8.69 2.27 -10.70
N SER A 55 -7.68 1.87 -9.95
CA SER A 55 -7.17 0.50 -9.95
C SER A 55 -6.90 0.03 -8.53
N VAL A 56 -7.15 -1.26 -8.29
CA VAL A 56 -6.75 -1.95 -7.06
C VAL A 56 -5.77 -3.05 -7.47
N GLN A 57 -4.62 -3.06 -6.83
CA GLN A 57 -3.52 -3.97 -7.12
C GLN A 57 -2.91 -4.51 -5.82
N SER A 58 -2.69 -5.81 -5.75
CA SER A 58 -1.93 -6.48 -4.70
C SER A 58 -0.48 -6.72 -5.13
N TYR A 59 0.44 -6.54 -4.18
CA TYR A 59 1.87 -6.77 -4.34
C TYR A 59 2.33 -7.77 -3.29
N ASP A 60 2.67 -8.99 -3.72
CA ASP A 60 3.10 -10.07 -2.85
C ASP A 60 4.51 -10.55 -3.23
N SER A 61 5.43 -10.51 -2.27
CA SER A 61 6.83 -10.91 -2.50
C SER A 61 7.05 -12.41 -2.54
N MET A 62 6.06 -13.24 -2.20
CA MET A 62 6.01 -14.69 -2.39
C MET A 62 5.10 -15.10 -3.57
N GLY A 63 4.57 -14.15 -4.33
CA GLY A 63 3.88 -14.39 -5.59
C GLY A 63 2.45 -14.92 -5.43
N GLN A 64 1.87 -14.78 -4.24
CA GLN A 64 0.48 -15.15 -4.01
C GLN A 64 -0.50 -14.20 -4.70
N ARG A 65 -1.66 -14.74 -5.08
CA ARG A 65 -2.78 -13.97 -5.63
C ARG A 65 -3.79 -13.66 -4.54
N HIS A 66 -4.27 -12.42 -4.53
CA HIS A 66 -5.13 -11.86 -3.48
C HIS A 66 -6.36 -11.17 -4.08
N ASP A 67 -7.05 -11.86 -4.98
CA ASP A 67 -8.14 -11.29 -5.78
C ASP A 67 -9.33 -10.94 -4.88
N ASP A 68 -9.70 -11.83 -3.97
CA ASP A 68 -10.71 -11.65 -2.93
C ASP A 68 -10.45 -10.39 -2.08
N ILE A 69 -9.19 -10.19 -1.65
CA ILE A 69 -8.75 -9.03 -0.90
C ILE A 69 -8.93 -7.76 -1.74
N CYS A 70 -8.54 -7.79 -3.02
CA CYS A 70 -8.69 -6.63 -3.90
C CYS A 70 -10.16 -6.25 -4.11
N HIS A 71 -11.05 -7.23 -4.27
CA HIS A 71 -12.49 -7.00 -4.35
C HIS A 71 -13.06 -6.42 -3.05
N LEU A 72 -12.64 -6.94 -1.89
CA LEU A 72 -13.06 -6.42 -0.58
C LEU A 72 -12.62 -4.96 -0.40
N ILE A 73 -11.41 -4.61 -0.83
CA ILE A 73 -10.93 -3.22 -0.81
C ILE A 73 -11.76 -2.34 -1.74
N LEU A 74 -12.09 -2.79 -2.96
CA LEU A 74 -12.95 -2.01 -3.87
C LEU A 74 -14.36 -1.81 -3.30
N LEU A 75 -14.92 -2.83 -2.64
CA LEU A 75 -16.19 -2.71 -1.94
C LEU A 75 -16.11 -1.65 -0.83
N TYR A 76 -15.08 -1.73 0.02
CA TYR A 76 -14.83 -0.73 1.06
C TYR A 76 -14.73 0.69 0.48
N LEU A 77 -14.00 0.87 -0.62
CA LEU A 77 -13.87 2.17 -1.30
C LEU A 77 -15.22 2.69 -1.81
N THR A 78 -16.05 1.81 -2.33
CA THR A 78 -17.39 2.13 -2.83
C THR A 78 -18.30 2.62 -1.69
N GLU A 79 -18.32 1.88 -0.58
CA GLU A 79 -19.10 2.24 0.62
C GLU A 79 -18.59 3.55 1.25
N GLU A 80 -17.29 3.70 1.38
CA GLU A 80 -16.66 4.90 1.94
C GLU A 80 -16.93 6.14 1.07
N PHE A 81 -16.88 5.99 -0.26
CA PHE A 81 -17.22 7.05 -1.20
C PHE A 81 -18.69 7.46 -1.08
N ARG A 82 -19.61 6.49 -0.98
CA ARG A 82 -21.04 6.74 -0.77
C ARG A 82 -21.32 7.49 0.52
N VAL A 83 -20.70 7.07 1.63
CA VAL A 83 -20.86 7.74 2.94
C VAL A 83 -20.29 9.17 2.91
N LYS A 84 -19.12 9.37 2.31
CA LYS A 84 -18.44 10.69 2.32
C LYS A 84 -18.95 11.67 1.27
N LYS A 85 -19.47 11.19 0.14
CA LYS A 85 -19.85 12.02 -1.02
C LYS A 85 -21.34 11.95 -1.37
N GLY A 86 -22.10 11.04 -0.77
CA GLY A 86 -23.52 10.84 -1.08
C GLY A 86 -23.78 10.36 -2.50
N LYS A 87 -22.76 9.81 -3.18
CA LYS A 87 -22.80 9.35 -4.57
C LYS A 87 -22.24 7.95 -4.67
N ASP A 88 -22.74 7.18 -5.62
CA ASP A 88 -22.18 5.87 -5.91
C ASP A 88 -20.89 6.00 -6.73
N LEU A 89 -19.92 5.14 -6.42
CA LEU A 89 -18.70 5.03 -7.17
C LEU A 89 -18.98 4.21 -8.44
N ASP A 90 -18.63 4.76 -9.60
CA ASP A 90 -18.73 4.03 -10.87
C ASP A 90 -17.62 2.97 -10.95
N VAL A 91 -17.92 1.78 -10.42
CA VAL A 91 -17.01 0.62 -10.37
C VAL A 91 -16.69 0.06 -11.76
N SER A 92 -17.49 0.34 -12.79
CA SER A 92 -17.23 -0.14 -14.16
C SER A 92 -15.93 0.45 -14.74
N LYS A 93 -15.51 1.61 -14.22
CA LYS A 93 -14.25 2.28 -14.57
C LYS A 93 -13.06 1.77 -13.77
N TRP A 94 -13.27 0.82 -12.86
CA TRP A 94 -12.20 0.28 -12.02
C TRP A 94 -11.66 -1.03 -12.56
N SER A 95 -10.34 -1.12 -12.65
CA SER A 95 -9.67 -2.39 -12.91
C SER A 95 -9.24 -3.02 -11.59
N VAL A 96 -9.81 -4.17 -11.25
CA VAL A 96 -9.25 -5.06 -10.24
C VAL A 96 -8.23 -5.94 -10.96
N SER A 97 -6.97 -5.50 -10.97
CA SER A 97 -5.91 -6.32 -11.55
C SER A 97 -5.55 -7.38 -10.51
N SER A 98 -5.77 -8.64 -10.87
CA SER A 98 -5.52 -9.81 -10.03
C SER A 98 -4.03 -9.99 -9.74
N SER A 99 -3.51 -9.22 -8.79
CA SER A 99 -2.09 -9.16 -8.40
C SER A 99 -1.16 -8.75 -9.54
N VAL A 100 -0.11 -8.00 -9.21
CA VAL A 100 0.97 -7.79 -10.19
C VAL A 100 1.63 -9.15 -10.43
N ARG A 101 1.90 -9.50 -11.71
CA ARG A 101 2.48 -10.81 -12.03
C ARG A 101 3.78 -11.01 -11.26
N PRO A 102 4.05 -12.20 -10.71
CA PRO A 102 5.29 -12.48 -9.99
C PRO A 102 6.56 -12.18 -10.82
N SER A 103 6.48 -12.26 -12.15
CA SER A 103 7.55 -11.89 -13.09
C SER A 103 7.86 -10.39 -13.12
N ASP A 104 6.92 -9.55 -12.74
CA ASP A 104 6.97 -8.10 -12.93
C ASP A 104 7.45 -7.38 -11.67
N ILE A 105 7.60 -8.10 -10.55
CA ILE A 105 8.02 -7.54 -9.25
C ILE A 105 9.12 -8.40 -8.60
N PRO A 106 10.05 -7.78 -7.83
CA PRO A 106 11.08 -8.51 -7.10
C PRO A 106 10.49 -9.56 -6.14
N GLN A 107 10.95 -10.80 -6.16
CA GLN A 107 10.44 -11.85 -5.26
C GLN A 107 11.41 -12.12 -4.10
N GLN A 108 10.87 -12.39 -2.91
CA GLN A 108 11.64 -12.83 -1.75
C GLN A 108 12.02 -14.31 -1.89
N LYS A 109 13.13 -14.70 -1.28
CA LYS A 109 13.65 -16.08 -1.29
C LYS A 109 13.79 -16.69 0.11
N ASN A 110 13.19 -16.06 1.12
CA ASN A 110 13.18 -16.52 2.51
C ASN A 110 11.86 -16.16 3.20
N GLY A 111 11.67 -16.58 4.46
CA GLY A 111 10.45 -16.32 5.24
C GLY A 111 10.46 -15.05 6.11
N SER A 112 11.48 -14.20 6.05
CA SER A 112 11.66 -13.09 7.01
C SER A 112 11.72 -11.70 6.38
N ASP A 113 11.88 -11.61 5.05
CA ASP A 113 12.03 -10.33 4.34
C ASP A 113 10.72 -9.70 3.85
N CYS A 114 9.56 -10.36 3.97
CA CYS A 114 8.27 -9.82 3.49
C CYS A 114 7.98 -8.40 3.98
N GLY A 115 8.30 -8.11 5.25
CA GLY A 115 8.16 -6.77 5.84
C GLY A 115 9.08 -5.72 5.23
N VAL A 116 10.26 -6.10 4.74
CA VAL A 116 11.19 -5.21 4.04
C VAL A 116 10.73 -4.99 2.60
N PHE A 117 10.29 -6.05 1.91
CA PHE A 117 9.75 -5.97 0.55
C PHE A 117 8.54 -5.03 0.49
N ILE A 118 7.55 -5.19 1.38
CA ILE A 118 6.35 -4.33 1.36
C ILE A 118 6.70 -2.85 1.60
N CYS A 119 7.68 -2.57 2.47
CA CYS A 119 8.15 -1.21 2.70
C CYS A 119 8.83 -0.62 1.46
N LYS A 120 9.66 -1.41 0.76
CA LYS A 120 10.35 -0.94 -0.45
C LYS A 120 9.44 -0.90 -1.67
N TYR A 121 8.41 -1.76 -1.77
CA TYR A 121 7.34 -1.59 -2.76
C TYR A 121 6.64 -0.25 -2.58
N ALA A 122 6.16 0.06 -1.36
CA ALA A 122 5.46 1.32 -1.08
C ALA A 122 6.34 2.54 -1.39
N ASP A 123 7.62 2.50 -1.02
CA ASP A 123 8.56 3.60 -1.27
C ASP A 123 8.84 3.82 -2.78
N TYR A 124 8.96 2.77 -3.58
CA TYR A 124 9.14 2.91 -5.03
C TYR A 124 7.86 3.35 -5.73
N ILE A 125 6.71 2.74 -5.39
CA ILE A 125 5.41 3.03 -6.00
C ILE A 125 4.97 4.47 -5.71
N SER A 126 5.18 4.96 -4.48
CA SER A 126 4.88 6.34 -4.09
C SER A 126 5.62 7.38 -4.94
N ARG A 127 6.84 7.08 -5.38
CA ARG A 127 7.63 7.91 -6.31
C ARG A 127 7.32 7.66 -7.78
N GLY A 128 6.53 6.64 -8.09
CA GLY A 128 6.33 6.17 -9.46
C GLY A 128 7.56 5.54 -10.10
N HIS A 129 8.48 5.03 -9.29
CA HIS A 129 9.66 4.30 -9.76
C HIS A 129 9.32 2.84 -10.06
N LYS A 130 10.01 2.27 -11.06
CA LYS A 130 9.97 0.83 -11.34
C LYS A 130 10.66 0.05 -10.23
N LEU A 131 10.11 -1.10 -9.84
CA LEU A 131 10.65 -1.97 -8.80
C LEU A 131 11.91 -2.72 -9.28
N THR A 132 13.06 -2.06 -9.20
CA THR A 132 14.34 -2.58 -9.73
C THR A 132 15.22 -3.27 -8.69
N PHE A 133 14.83 -3.24 -7.41
CA PHE A 133 15.61 -3.87 -6.35
C PHE A 133 15.51 -5.41 -6.37
N ARG A 134 16.40 -6.10 -5.64
CA ARG A 134 16.49 -7.56 -5.63
C ARG A 134 16.71 -8.06 -4.20
N GLN A 135 16.55 -9.37 -4.01
CA GLN A 135 16.74 -10.06 -2.73
C GLN A 135 18.13 -9.80 -2.09
N ASN A 136 19.19 -9.64 -2.89
CA ASN A 136 20.54 -9.36 -2.37
C ASN A 136 20.67 -7.97 -1.73
N HIS A 137 19.72 -7.05 -1.95
CA HIS A 137 19.70 -5.73 -1.32
C HIS A 137 19.06 -5.75 0.08
N MET A 138 18.37 -6.82 0.49
CA MET A 138 17.65 -6.86 1.77
C MET A 138 18.53 -6.60 3.00
N PRO A 139 19.78 -7.11 3.11
CA PRO A 139 20.65 -6.78 4.23
C PRO A 139 20.97 -5.28 4.32
N TYR A 140 21.18 -4.62 3.18
CA TYR A 140 21.37 -3.17 3.11
C TYR A 140 20.08 -2.44 3.51
N PHE A 141 18.94 -2.81 2.93
CA PHE A 141 17.67 -2.16 3.24
C PHE A 141 17.26 -2.29 4.70
N ARG A 142 17.56 -3.40 5.37
CA ARG A 142 17.35 -3.55 6.81
C ARG A 142 18.15 -2.51 7.60
N LYS A 143 19.44 -2.32 7.28
CA LYS A 143 20.29 -1.30 7.92
C LYS A 143 19.82 0.11 7.61
N ALA A 144 19.48 0.38 6.35
CA ALA A 144 18.93 1.66 5.92
C ALA A 144 17.63 1.99 6.68
N MET A 145 16.69 1.06 6.75
CA MET A 145 15.43 1.25 7.48
C MET A 145 15.62 1.53 8.96
N ILE A 146 16.62 0.92 9.62
CA ILE A 146 16.94 1.25 11.01
C ILE A 146 17.32 2.73 11.13
N TRP A 147 18.22 3.20 10.27
CA TRP A 147 18.62 4.61 10.24
C TRP A 147 17.45 5.53 9.90
N GLU A 148 16.65 5.19 8.89
CA GLU A 148 15.48 5.96 8.43
C GLU A 148 14.45 6.13 9.54
N ILE A 149 14.21 5.06 10.31
CA ILE A 149 13.28 5.08 11.44
C ILE A 149 13.81 5.93 12.59
N LEU A 150 15.09 5.75 12.97
CA LEU A 150 15.70 6.51 14.07
C LEU A 150 15.76 8.01 13.78
N ASN A 151 15.99 8.38 12.52
CA ASN A 151 16.12 9.78 12.08
C ASN A 151 14.82 10.37 11.51
N GLN A 152 13.75 9.57 11.46
CA GLN A 152 12.44 9.96 10.89
C GLN A 152 12.55 10.56 9.47
N LYS A 153 13.49 10.04 8.66
CA LYS A 153 13.81 10.57 7.34
C LYS A 153 14.19 9.42 6.40
N LEU A 154 13.50 9.33 5.27
CA LEU A 154 13.86 8.37 4.21
C LEU A 154 15.15 8.82 3.51
N LEU A 155 16.03 7.86 3.20
CA LEU A 155 17.19 8.11 2.36
C LEU A 155 16.71 8.28 0.90
N GLN A 156 17.30 9.25 0.18
CA GLN A 156 16.93 9.56 -1.20
C GLN A 156 17.68 8.68 -2.20
#